data_AF-A0A2G9Y9V2-F1
#
_entry.id   AF-A0A2G9Y9V2-F1
#
_cell.length_a   1.000
_cell.length_b   1.000
_cell.length_c   1.000
_cell.angle_alpha   90.00
_cell.angle_beta   90.00
_cell.angle_gamma   90.00
#
_symmetry.space_group_name_H-M   'P 1'
#
loop_
_entity.id
_entity.type
_entity.pdbx_description
1 polymer ?
#
loop_
_entity_poly.entity_id
_entity_poly.type
_entity_poly.pdbx_seq_one_letter_code
_entity_poly.pdbx_strand_id
1 'polypeptide(L)' 'MIRQQLQKLMWEKVGIVRRRRYLKEALKQIKKWEKQKVEDMELRNMLLVSRLIVESALKRKKSLGCHYVL' A
#
# COMPACT_ATOMS: atom_id res chain seq x y z
N MET A 1 0.05 13.65 9.82
CA MET A 1 1.29 12.96 9.40
C MET A 1 1.05 11.65 8.66
N ILE A 2 0.35 10.65 9.26
CA ILE A 2 0.18 9.32 8.63
C ILE A 2 -0.43 9.41 7.22
N ARG A 3 -1.45 10.26 7.02
CA ARG A 3 -2.08 10.47 5.70
C ARG A 3 -1.08 10.81 4.59
N GLN A 4 -0.24 11.83 4.81
CA GLN A 4 0.79 12.24 3.85
C GLN A 4 1.85 11.15 3.64
N GLN A 5 2.25 10.48 4.72
CA GLN A 5 3.20 9.36 4.63
C GLN A 5 2.63 8.17 3.87
N LEU A 6 1.33 7.87 4.03
CA LEU A 6 0.64 6.83 3.30
C LEU A 6 0.55 7.17 1.82
N GLN A 7 0.16 8.40 1.47
CA GLN A 7 0.11 8.85 0.07
C GLN A 7 1.49 8.73 -0.60
N LYS A 8 2.56 9.20 0.07
CA LYS A 8 3.94 9.07 -0.41
C LYS A 8 4.34 7.59 -0.57
N LEU A 9 4.06 6.76 0.43
CA LEU A 9 4.37 5.32 0.40
C LEU A 9 3.67 4.61 -0.76
N MET A 10 2.38 4.90 -0.98
CA MET A 10 1.60 4.30 -2.06
C MET A 10 2.11 4.74 -3.43
N TRP A 11 2.47 6.01 -3.59
CA TRP A 11 3.05 6.51 -4.83
C TRP A 11 4.41 5.86 -5.14
N GLU A 12 5.34 5.87 -4.19
CA GLU A 12 6.72 5.43 -4.40
C GLU A 12 6.85 3.89 -4.50
N LYS A 13 6.02 3.13 -3.77
CA LYS A 13 6.20 1.67 -3.64
C LYS A 13 5.08 0.84 -4.26
N VAL A 14 3.93 1.45 -4.52
CA VAL A 14 2.71 0.78 -5.00
C VAL A 14 2.13 1.46 -6.25
N GLY A 15 2.91 2.35 -6.88
CA GLY A 15 2.53 3.08 -8.08
C GLY A 15 2.52 2.23 -9.35
N ILE A 16 2.89 2.87 -10.47
CA ILE A 16 2.85 2.27 -11.81
C ILE A 16 3.81 1.07 -11.89
N VAL A 17 5.07 1.27 -11.51
CA VAL A 17 6.11 0.24 -11.51
C VAL A 17 6.23 -0.37 -10.12
N ARG A 18 6.11 -1.70 -10.03
CA ARG A 18 6.09 -2.41 -8.75
C ARG A 18 7.23 -3.40 -8.65
N ARG A 19 7.79 -3.54 -7.45
CA ARG A 19 8.77 -4.56 -7.12
C ARG A 19 8.28 -5.34 -5.91
N ARG A 20 8.41 -6.66 -5.92
CA ARG A 20 7.94 -7.54 -4.84
C ARG A 20 8.48 -7.12 -3.46
N ARG A 21 9.74 -6.66 -3.40
CA ARG A 21 10.36 -6.13 -2.17
C ARG A 21 9.62 -4.89 -1.66
N TYR A 22 9.37 -3.90 -2.51
CA TYR A 22 8.71 -2.65 -2.12
C TYR A 22 7.26 -2.85 -1.69
N LEU A 23 6.54 -3.75 -2.36
CA LEU A 23 5.18 -4.12 -1.94
C LEU A 23 5.17 -4.76 -0.54
N LYS A 24 6.14 -5.63 -0.21
CA LYS A 24 6.27 -6.20 1.15
C LYS A 24 6.58 -5.13 2.19
N GLU A 25 7.48 -4.21 1.87
CA GLU A 25 7.82 -3.07 2.75
C GLU A 25 6.59 -2.17 2.99
N ALA A 26 5.84 -1.85 1.95
CA ALA A 26 4.61 -1.07 2.05
C ALA A 26 3.56 -1.78 2.92
N LEU A 27 3.35 -3.10 2.70
CA LEU A 27 2.41 -3.89 3.50
C LEU A 27 2.77 -3.88 4.99
N LYS A 28 4.06 -4.04 5.31
CA LYS A 28 4.55 -3.99 6.71
C LYS A 28 4.27 -2.64 7.35
N GLN A 29 4.52 -1.54 6.62
CA GLN A 29 4.31 -0.19 7.13
C GLN A 29 2.82 0.12 7.33
N ILE A 30 1.95 -0.25 6.37
CA ILE A 30 0.50 -0.04 6.47
C ILE A 30 -0.05 -0.81 7.68
N LYS A 31 0.33 -2.08 7.87
CA LYS A 31 -0.09 -2.88 9.05
C LYS A 31 0.40 -2.28 10.37
N LYS A 32 1.54 -1.58 10.38
CA LYS A 32 2.03 -0.85 11.57
C LYS A 32 1.13 0.35 11.88
N TRP A 33 0.69 1.09 10.86
CA TRP A 33 -0.22 2.22 11.04
C TRP A 33 -1.64 1.78 11.42
N GLU A 34 -2.15 0.67 10.88
CA GLU A 34 -3.47 0.12 11.25
C GLU A 34 -3.58 -0.26 12.74
N LYS A 35 -2.45 -0.56 13.41
CA LYS A 35 -2.41 -0.86 14.85
C LYS A 35 -2.47 0.39 15.73
N GLN A 36 -2.29 1.58 15.16
CA GLN A 36 -2.35 2.82 15.92
C GLN A 36 -3.81 3.24 16.11
N LYS A 37 -4.11 3.90 17.23
CA LYS A 37 -5.44 4.50 17.42
C LYS A 37 -5.58 5.66 16.42
N VAL A 38 -6.40 5.44 15.39
CA VAL A 38 -6.74 6.45 14.39
C VAL A 38 -8.19 6.85 14.60
N GLU A 39 -8.44 8.09 15.00
CA GLU A 39 -9.80 8.61 15.25
C GLU A 39 -10.47 9.09 13.95
N ASP A 40 -9.67 9.52 12.97
CA ASP A 40 -10.11 9.91 11.64
C ASP A 40 -10.56 8.67 10.82
N MET A 41 -11.88 8.56 10.61
CA MET A 41 -12.50 7.47 9.84
C MET A 41 -12.05 7.42 8.39
N GLU A 42 -11.78 8.56 7.77
CA GLU A 42 -11.28 8.61 6.40
C GLU A 42 -9.88 8.00 6.32
N LEU A 43 -9.00 8.35 7.27
CA LEU A 43 -7.67 7.76 7.34
C LEU A 43 -7.71 6.25 7.61
N ARG A 44 -8.65 5.76 8.43
CA ARG A 44 -8.86 4.31 8.63
C ARG A 44 -9.24 3.62 7.31
N ASN A 45 -10.15 4.22 6.55
CA ASN A 45 -10.55 3.68 5.25
C ASN A 45 -9.39 3.70 4.24
N MET A 46 -8.61 4.77 4.20
CA MET A 46 -7.42 4.85 3.35
C MET A 46 -6.41 3.74 3.68
N LEU A 47 -6.15 3.47 4.96
CA LEU A 47 -5.25 2.40 5.39
C LEU A 47 -5.78 1.02 4.98
N LEU A 48 -7.08 0.77 5.20
CA LEU A 48 -7.74 -0.48 4.79
C LEU A 48 -7.61 -0.73 3.29
N VAL A 49 -8.03 0.25 2.47
CA VAL A 49 -7.99 0.13 1.01
C VAL A 49 -6.54 -0.01 0.51
N SER A 50 -5.61 0.74 1.09
CA SER A 50 -4.18 0.63 0.75
C SER A 50 -3.64 -0.78 1.02
N ARG A 51 -4.00 -1.39 2.17
CA ARG A 51 -3.61 -2.78 2.45
C ARG A 51 -4.18 -3.74 1.41
N LEU A 52 -5.47 -3.63 1.08
CA LEU A 52 -6.13 -4.49 0.10
C LEU A 52 -5.49 -4.39 -1.29
N ILE A 53 -5.13 -3.18 -1.72
CA ILE A 53 -4.39 -2.94 -2.98
C ILE A 53 -3.04 -3.65 -2.95
N VAL A 54 -2.26 -3.48 -1.88
CA VAL A 54 -0.92 -4.07 -1.77
C VAL A 54 -0.97 -5.60 -1.70
N GLU A 55 -1.90 -6.18 -0.94
CA GLU A 55 -2.11 -7.62 -0.87
C GLU A 55 -2.53 -8.20 -2.23
N SER A 56 -3.41 -7.49 -2.96
CA SER A 56 -3.82 -7.87 -4.31
C SER A 56 -2.69 -7.74 -5.34
N ALA A 57 -1.79 -6.76 -5.17
CA ALA A 57 -0.61 -6.61 -6.01
C ALA A 57 0.41 -7.73 -5.75
N LEU A 58 0.62 -8.13 -4.49
CA LEU A 58 1.54 -9.22 -4.11
C LEU A 58 1.08 -10.60 -4.60
N LYS A 59 -0.23 -10.83 -4.65
CA LYS A 59 -0.84 -12.09 -5.12
C LYS A 59 -0.58 -12.34 -6.61
N ARG A 60 -0.41 -11.29 -7.41
CA ARG A 60 -0.20 -11.41 -8.86
C ARG A 60 1.28 -11.35 -9.20
N LYS A 61 1.75 -12.40 -9.86
CA LYS A 61 3.17 -12.59 -10.20
C LYS A 61 3.53 -12.16 -11.62
N LYS A 62 2.55 -11.70 -12.41
CA LYS A 62 2.71 -11.36 -13.83
C LYS A 62 2.16 -9.97 -14.10
N SER A 63 2.82 -9.24 -14.99
CA SER A 63 2.35 -7.93 -15.46
C SER A 63 1.13 -8.07 -16.37
N LEU A 64 0.13 -7.22 -16.17
CA LEU A 64 -1.06 -7.13 -17.02
C LEU A 64 -1.70 -5.75 -16.87
N GLY A 65 -1.88 -5.03 -17.98
CA GLY A 65 -2.45 -3.68 -17.99
C GLY A 65 -1.75 -2.74 -17.00
N CYS A 66 -2.51 -2.03 -16.17
CA CYS A 66 -1.98 -1.09 -15.17
C CYS A 66 -1.27 -1.75 -13.96
N HIS A 67 -1.09 -3.07 -13.98
CA HIS A 67 -0.27 -3.79 -12.99
C HIS A 67 1.04 -4.22 -13.63
N TYR A 68 2.10 -3.44 -13.42
CA TYR A 68 3.43 -3.73 -13.93
C TYR A 68 4.40 -4.11 -12.80
N VAL A 69 4.90 -5.34 -12.85
CA VAL A 69 5.86 -5.90 -11.88
C VAL A 69 7.19 -6.16 -12.56
N LEU A 70 8.26 -5.63 -11.96
CA LEU A 70 9.66 -5.96 -12.26
C LEU A 70 10.12 -7.18 -11.45
#